data_AF-A0A1D9H618-F1
#
_entry.id   AF-A0A1D9H618-F1
#
_cell.length_a   1.000
_cell.length_b   1.000
_cell.length_c   1.000
_cell.angle_alpha   90.00
_cell.angle_beta   90.00
_cell.angle_gamma   90.00
#
_symmetry.space_group_name_H-M   'P 1'
#
loop_
_entity.id
_entity.type
_entity.pdbx_description
1 polymer ?
#
loop_
_entity_poly.entity_id
_entity_poly.type
_entity_poly.pdbx_seq_one_letter_code
_entity_poly.pdbx_strand_id
1 'polypeptide(L)'
;MARTRADAATAPRARPTGPAPAALRRWTAMRLRRRRAPLDGVVTLDRRHLYILPTRSGAGFAVLLAAMLLTALNYNISLGFALTFVLGGIAMGSMWQAYRNLLDLAVGAVAAEPAFAGDAATFRVRLRNAGTMPRYSVALQAARGPVLADGGEFLAAEADAVLALRLDAPQRGWLALPRLTVSSRFPLALFRVWSHADLPLAALVYPAPETGAPPPPWTAPDTGDESAARSGDDGIDQLRRYRNGDPLHRIAWKHSARTGSWLTRTGGNEDRPACWLAWQDMPASLDEEARLSRLCAWVLAADESVRFGLRLPGVEIPPGSGAAQRRACLEALALWPDGRGAGGAAAAEAVP
;
A
#
# COMPACT_ATOMS: atom_id res chain seq x y z
N MET A 1 -37.98 25.49 -37.76
CA MET A 1 -36.92 24.57 -37.28
C MET A 1 -35.94 25.37 -36.42
N ALA A 2 -36.15 25.36 -35.10
CA ALA A 2 -35.32 26.05 -34.14
C ALA A 2 -34.02 25.24 -33.89
N ARG A 3 -32.86 25.89 -33.99
CA ARG A 3 -31.57 25.33 -33.59
C ARG A 3 -31.19 25.90 -32.22
N THR A 4 -31.36 25.08 -31.19
CA THR A 4 -30.89 25.33 -29.83
C THR A 4 -29.37 25.11 -29.76
N ARG A 5 -28.62 26.16 -29.43
CA ARG A 5 -27.22 26.08 -29.02
C ARG A 5 -27.15 25.51 -27.60
N ALA A 6 -26.42 24.42 -27.42
CA ALA A 6 -26.07 23.88 -26.11
C ALA A 6 -24.86 24.65 -25.56
N ASP A 7 -25.05 25.35 -24.45
CA ASP A 7 -23.98 25.93 -23.65
C ASP A 7 -23.20 24.82 -22.94
N ALA A 8 -21.91 24.68 -23.30
CA ALA A 8 -20.98 23.82 -22.60
C ALA A 8 -20.49 24.52 -21.32
N ALA A 9 -21.03 24.10 -20.18
CA ALA A 9 -20.59 24.54 -18.86
C ALA A 9 -19.11 24.16 -18.65
N THR A 10 -18.25 25.16 -18.58
CA THR A 10 -16.82 25.00 -18.30
C THR A 10 -16.61 24.71 -16.81
N ALA A 11 -16.15 23.50 -16.48
CA ALA A 11 -15.78 23.13 -15.12
C ALA A 11 -14.52 23.91 -14.66
N PRO A 12 -14.45 24.38 -13.41
CA PRO A 12 -13.29 25.12 -12.91
C PRO A 12 -12.09 24.18 -12.71
N ARG A 13 -11.02 24.42 -13.48
CA ARG A 13 -9.70 23.80 -13.29
C ARG A 13 -9.07 24.24 -11.97
N ALA A 14 -8.90 23.32 -11.02
CA ALA A 14 -8.09 23.53 -9.82
C ALA A 14 -6.62 23.77 -10.21
N ARG A 15 -6.04 24.89 -9.75
CA ARG A 15 -4.63 25.24 -9.97
C ARG A 15 -3.74 24.55 -8.91
N PRO A 16 -2.56 24.04 -9.28
CA PRO A 16 -1.62 23.44 -8.33
C PRO A 16 -1.07 24.49 -7.36
N THR A 17 -1.07 24.15 -6.07
CA THR A 17 -0.56 24.99 -4.98
C THR A 17 0.97 24.96 -4.97
N GLY A 18 1.61 26.10 -5.27
CA GLY A 18 3.06 26.24 -5.18
C GLY A 18 3.58 26.11 -3.74
N PRO A 19 4.73 25.43 -3.52
CA PRO A 19 5.20 25.09 -2.17
C PRO A 19 5.55 26.32 -1.33
N ALA A 20 5.38 26.20 -0.01
CA ALA A 20 5.81 27.18 0.97
C ALA A 20 7.35 27.24 1.09
N PRO A 21 7.95 28.41 1.41
CA PRO A 21 9.40 28.58 1.45
C PRO A 21 10.06 27.64 2.46
N ALA A 22 11.13 26.97 2.02
CA ALA A 22 11.81 25.86 2.69
C ALA A 22 12.40 26.19 4.08
N ALA A 23 12.59 27.47 4.39
CA ALA A 23 13.17 27.92 5.66
C ALA A 23 12.25 27.66 6.86
N LEU A 24 10.93 27.84 6.72
CA LEU A 24 9.97 27.61 7.80
C LEU A 24 9.77 26.10 8.08
N ARG A 25 9.95 25.25 7.05
CA ARG A 25 9.92 23.77 7.17
C ARG A 25 11.09 23.23 7.98
N ARG A 26 12.26 23.88 7.92
CA ARG A 26 13.47 23.43 8.63
C ARG A 26 13.42 23.77 10.12
N TRP A 27 12.86 24.92 10.50
CA TRP A 27 12.78 25.33 11.90
C TRP A 27 11.72 24.53 12.70
N THR A 28 10.60 24.17 12.07
CA THR A 28 9.58 23.29 12.69
C THR A 28 10.03 21.82 12.72
N ALA A 29 10.82 21.34 11.77
CA ALA A 29 11.29 19.95 11.76
C ALA A 29 12.22 19.57 12.92
N MET A 30 12.94 20.52 13.52
CA MET A 30 13.96 20.23 14.54
C MET A 30 13.41 20.13 15.98
N ARG A 31 12.32 20.85 16.34
CA ARG A 31 11.77 20.85 17.71
C ARG A 31 10.58 19.90 17.95
N LEU A 32 10.04 19.28 16.89
CA LEU A 32 8.81 18.48 16.93
C LEU A 32 9.04 16.95 16.93
N ARG A 33 10.24 16.53 17.34
CA ARG A 33 10.76 15.15 17.34
C ARG A 33 10.26 14.26 18.48
N ARG A 34 9.17 14.60 19.19
CA ARG A 34 8.56 13.63 20.11
C ARG A 34 7.78 12.61 19.26
N ARG A 35 8.43 11.46 19.00
CA ARG A 35 7.77 10.29 18.42
C ARG A 35 6.67 9.88 19.38
N ARG A 36 5.45 9.71 18.86
CA ARG A 36 4.38 9.13 19.67
C ARG A 36 4.44 7.63 19.48
N ALA A 37 4.79 6.91 20.54
CA ALA A 37 4.55 5.48 20.55
C ALA A 37 3.03 5.28 20.51
N PRO A 38 2.50 4.53 19.52
CA PRO A 38 1.09 4.17 19.51
C PRO A 38 0.79 3.34 20.75
N LEU A 39 -0.31 3.64 21.43
CA LEU A 39 -0.91 2.71 22.39
C LEU A 39 -1.86 1.82 21.57
N ASP A 40 -1.61 0.51 21.56
CA ASP A 40 -2.40 -0.49 20.84
C ASP A 40 -2.58 -0.21 19.32
N GLY A 41 -1.57 0.39 18.67
CA GLY A 41 -1.63 0.70 17.24
C GLY A 41 -2.54 1.90 16.88
N VAL A 42 -3.02 2.64 17.89
CA VAL A 42 -3.86 3.83 17.74
C VAL A 42 -3.18 5.06 18.33
N VAL A 43 -3.27 6.18 17.61
CA VAL A 43 -2.76 7.49 18.01
C VAL A 43 -3.93 8.46 18.13
N THR A 44 -4.25 8.87 19.35
CA THR A 44 -5.30 9.86 19.65
C THR A 44 -4.75 11.28 19.66
N LEU A 45 -5.22 12.19 18.81
CA LEU A 45 -4.69 13.55 18.75
C LEU A 45 -5.07 14.35 20.02
N ASP A 46 -4.11 14.52 20.94
CA ASP A 46 -4.30 15.19 22.22
C ASP A 46 -3.89 16.67 22.18
N ARG A 47 -4.31 17.42 23.19
CA ARG A 47 -4.10 18.88 23.31
C ARG A 47 -2.63 19.30 23.23
N ARG A 48 -1.71 18.46 23.72
CA ARG A 48 -0.28 18.81 23.87
C ARG A 48 0.50 18.77 22.56
N HIS A 49 -0.06 18.15 21.52
CA HIS A 49 0.63 17.92 20.24
C HIS A 49 -0.16 18.46 19.04
N LEU A 50 -1.15 19.33 19.30
CA LEU A 50 -1.84 20.08 18.26
C LEU A 50 -1.12 21.40 18.03
N TYR A 51 -0.67 21.60 16.80
CA TYR A 51 0.02 22.82 16.39
C TYR A 51 -0.89 23.64 15.50
N ILE A 52 -1.00 24.94 15.79
CA ILE A 52 -1.81 25.89 15.05
C ILE A 52 -0.88 26.93 14.44
N LEU A 53 -0.96 27.12 13.12
CA LEU A 53 -0.17 28.13 12.41
C LEU A 53 -1.08 28.94 11.48
N PRO A 54 -0.93 30.27 11.39
CA PRO A 54 -1.65 31.05 10.40
C PRO A 54 -1.24 30.61 8.98
N THR A 55 -2.22 30.52 8.09
CA THR A 55 -1.99 30.29 6.66
C THR A 55 -1.56 31.58 5.98
N ARG A 56 -1.25 31.53 4.67
CA ARG A 56 -0.98 32.74 3.88
C ARG A 56 -2.18 33.72 3.90
N SER A 57 -3.40 33.20 3.76
CA SER A 57 -4.62 34.01 3.87
C SER A 57 -4.87 34.50 5.29
N GLY A 58 -4.58 33.68 6.31
CA GLY A 58 -4.64 34.11 7.71
C GLY A 58 -3.68 35.26 8.04
N ALA A 59 -2.45 35.20 7.54
CA ALA A 59 -1.47 36.26 7.69
C ALA A 59 -1.92 37.54 6.96
N GLY A 60 -2.42 37.44 5.73
CA GLY A 60 -2.96 38.58 4.99
C GLY A 60 -4.17 39.21 5.69
N PHE A 61 -5.06 38.39 6.24
CA PHE A 61 -6.20 38.84 7.04
C PHE A 61 -5.77 39.56 8.33
N ALA A 62 -4.74 39.06 9.02
CA ALA A 62 -4.19 39.73 10.19
C ALA A 62 -3.57 41.11 9.84
N VAL A 63 -2.86 41.21 8.71
CA VAL A 63 -2.33 42.49 8.21
C VAL A 63 -3.46 43.47 7.89
N LEU A 64 -4.52 43.00 7.23
CA LEU A 64 -5.70 43.80 6.94
C LEU A 64 -6.38 44.31 8.23
N LEU A 65 -6.58 43.45 9.22
CA LEU A 65 -7.14 43.85 10.51
C LEU A 65 -6.28 44.88 11.22
N ALA A 66 -4.95 44.72 11.19
CA ALA A 66 -4.02 45.69 11.77
C ALA A 66 -4.11 47.05 11.06
N ALA A 67 -4.16 47.05 9.72
CA ALA A 67 -4.34 48.27 8.93
C ALA A 67 -5.67 48.97 9.26
N MET A 68 -6.78 48.22 9.28
CA MET A 68 -8.09 48.76 9.66
C MET A 68 -8.10 49.34 11.07
N LEU A 69 -7.45 48.66 12.02
CA LEU A 69 -7.34 49.13 13.40
C LEU A 69 -6.55 50.45 13.48
N LEU A 70 -5.43 50.53 12.78
CA LEU A 70 -4.60 51.74 12.72
C LEU A 70 -5.36 52.90 12.07
N THR A 71 -6.11 52.65 11.00
CA THR A 71 -6.96 53.67 10.36
C THR A 71 -8.06 54.14 11.30
N ALA A 72 -8.78 53.21 11.95
CA ALA A 72 -9.83 53.56 12.91
C ALA A 72 -9.27 54.37 14.09
N LEU A 73 -8.06 54.02 14.55
CA LEU A 73 -7.35 54.74 15.61
C LEU A 73 -6.90 56.13 15.18
N ASN A 74 -6.36 56.28 13.97
CA ASN A 74 -5.90 57.55 13.44
C ASN A 74 -7.06 58.54 13.25
N TYR A 75 -8.16 58.07 12.65
CA TYR A 75 -9.31 58.92 12.32
C TYR A 75 -10.41 58.92 13.40
N ASN A 76 -10.22 58.19 14.50
CA ASN A 76 -11.19 58.03 15.58
C ASN A 76 -12.60 57.60 15.09
N ILE A 77 -12.65 56.66 14.15
CA ILE A 77 -13.91 56.19 13.53
C ILE A 77 -14.46 55.01 14.34
N SER A 78 -15.49 55.27 15.16
CA SER A 78 -16.14 54.25 16.01
C SER A 78 -16.60 53.01 15.25
N LEU A 79 -17.15 53.18 14.04
CA LEU A 79 -17.60 52.07 13.20
C LEU A 79 -16.43 51.19 12.72
N GLY A 80 -15.26 51.78 12.49
CA GLY A 80 -14.05 51.06 12.10
C GLY A 80 -13.57 50.11 13.20
N PHE A 81 -13.59 50.57 14.47
CA PHE A 81 -13.31 49.71 15.62
C PHE A 81 -14.30 48.54 15.72
N ALA A 82 -15.60 48.83 15.61
CA ALA A 82 -16.64 47.81 15.71
C ALA A 82 -16.45 46.70 14.68
N LEU A 83 -16.23 47.05 13.40
CA LEU A 83 -16.01 46.07 12.33
C LEU A 83 -14.72 45.26 12.55
N THR A 84 -13.62 45.91 12.91
CA THR A 84 -12.34 45.23 13.17
C THR A 84 -12.45 44.23 14.32
N PHE A 85 -13.14 44.58 15.42
CA PHE A 85 -13.34 43.65 16.54
C PHE A 85 -14.27 42.49 16.20
N VAL A 86 -15.34 42.72 15.42
CA VAL A 86 -16.21 41.64 14.93
C VAL A 86 -15.42 40.64 14.09
N LEU A 87 -14.64 41.14 13.12
CA LEU A 87 -13.80 40.30 12.26
C LEU A 87 -12.70 39.57 13.05
N GLY A 88 -12.10 40.24 14.05
CA GLY A 88 -11.15 39.62 14.97
C GLY A 88 -11.79 38.49 15.80
N GLY A 89 -13.02 38.70 16.28
CA GLY A 89 -13.81 37.68 16.97
C GLY A 89 -14.10 36.46 16.09
N ILE A 90 -14.47 36.69 14.82
CA ILE A 90 -14.67 35.61 13.83
C ILE A 90 -13.37 34.83 13.61
N ALA A 91 -12.23 35.51 13.48
CA ALA A 91 -10.94 34.84 13.35
C ALA A 91 -10.60 34.00 14.58
N MET A 92 -10.79 34.53 15.80
CA MET A 92 -10.58 33.77 17.03
C MET A 92 -11.51 32.56 17.13
N GLY A 93 -12.79 32.72 16.77
CA GLY A 93 -13.75 31.62 16.70
C GLY A 93 -13.34 30.56 15.67
N SER A 94 -12.81 30.97 14.52
CA SER A 94 -12.29 30.05 13.50
C SER A 94 -11.07 29.27 14.00
N MET A 95 -10.19 29.90 14.78
CA MET A 95 -9.04 29.24 15.39
C MET A 95 -9.48 28.17 16.39
N TRP A 96 -10.47 28.49 17.24
CA TRP A 96 -11.05 27.55 18.20
C TRP A 96 -11.74 26.37 17.51
N GLN A 97 -12.50 26.62 16.44
CA GLN A 97 -13.14 25.56 15.65
C GLN A 97 -12.11 24.67 14.96
N ALA A 98 -11.06 25.25 14.39
CA ALA A 98 -9.97 24.50 13.76
C ALA A 98 -9.27 23.58 14.78
N TYR A 99 -9.04 24.08 16.00
CA TYR A 99 -8.48 23.30 17.10
C TYR A 99 -9.40 22.14 17.50
N ARG A 100 -10.67 22.44 17.78
CA ARG A 100 -11.67 21.43 18.15
C ARG A 100 -11.89 20.39 17.05
N ASN A 101 -11.68 20.74 15.79
CA ASN A 101 -11.86 19.85 14.65
C ASN A 101 -10.87 18.68 14.64
N LEU A 102 -9.64 18.85 15.14
CA LEU A 102 -8.64 17.77 15.23
C LEU A 102 -8.53 17.14 16.62
N LEU A 103 -9.00 17.84 17.65
CA LEU A 103 -8.91 17.36 19.03
C LEU A 103 -9.65 16.03 19.23
N ASP A 104 -9.00 15.08 19.91
CA ASP A 104 -9.49 13.74 20.23
C ASP A 104 -9.80 12.85 19.01
N LEU A 105 -9.33 13.22 17.82
CA LEU A 105 -9.40 12.36 16.64
C LEU A 105 -8.43 11.18 16.80
N ALA A 106 -8.90 9.96 16.61
CA ALA A 106 -8.05 8.77 16.69
C ALA A 106 -7.61 8.32 15.28
N VAL A 107 -6.32 8.03 15.13
CA VAL A 107 -5.73 7.49 13.90
C VAL A 107 -5.19 6.10 14.20
N GLY A 108 -5.71 5.08 13.53
CA GLY A 108 -5.35 3.68 13.76
C GLY A 108 -4.75 3.02 12.52
N ALA A 109 -3.85 2.07 12.75
CA ALA A 109 -3.36 1.15 11.73
C ALA A 109 -4.43 0.08 11.40
N VAL A 110 -4.68 -0.20 10.11
CA VAL A 110 -5.61 -1.28 9.70
C VAL A 110 -4.85 -2.42 9.04
N ALA A 111 -4.21 -2.15 7.90
CA ALA A 111 -3.51 -3.17 7.13
C ALA A 111 -2.48 -2.52 6.21
N ALA A 112 -1.45 -3.27 5.84
CA ALA A 112 -0.52 -2.94 4.77
C ALA A 112 -0.57 -4.05 3.74
N GLU A 113 -0.89 -3.69 2.49
CA GLU A 113 -0.96 -4.64 1.39
C GLU A 113 0.42 -4.74 0.73
N PRO A 114 0.90 -5.98 0.45
CA PRO A 114 2.16 -6.16 -0.24
C PRO A 114 2.08 -5.65 -1.68
N ALA A 115 3.21 -5.22 -2.22
CA ALA A 115 3.34 -4.73 -3.60
C ALA A 115 4.62 -5.30 -4.24
N PHE A 116 4.78 -5.12 -5.54
CA PHE A 116 6.03 -5.44 -6.23
C PHE A 116 6.94 -4.21 -6.29
N ALA A 117 8.24 -4.43 -6.38
CA ALA A 117 9.21 -3.36 -6.56
C ALA A 117 8.90 -2.62 -7.88
N GLY A 118 8.87 -1.29 -7.83
CA GLY A 118 8.46 -0.44 -8.94
C GLY A 118 6.97 -0.06 -8.94
N ASP A 119 6.14 -0.74 -8.15
CA ASP A 119 4.71 -0.40 -7.96
C ASP A 119 4.50 0.46 -6.71
N ALA A 120 3.23 0.71 -6.36
CA ALA A 120 2.83 1.44 -5.16
C ALA A 120 2.19 0.51 -4.12
N ALA A 121 2.78 0.45 -2.92
CA ALA A 121 2.24 -0.23 -1.76
C ALA A 121 1.05 0.54 -1.16
N THR A 122 0.02 -0.19 -0.73
CA THR A 122 -1.20 0.40 -0.18
C THR A 122 -1.29 0.19 1.33
N PHE A 123 -1.31 1.28 2.08
CA PHE A 123 -1.48 1.29 3.53
C PHE A 123 -2.88 1.76 3.88
N ARG A 124 -3.65 0.94 4.60
CA ARG A 124 -4.97 1.30 5.10
C ARG A 124 -4.86 1.87 6.51
N VAL A 125 -5.35 3.09 6.68
CA VAL A 125 -5.37 3.84 7.94
C VAL A 125 -6.80 4.18 8.29
N ARG A 126 -7.18 3.97 9.56
CA ARG A 126 -8.51 4.32 10.07
C ARG A 126 -8.46 5.67 10.77
N LEU A 127 -9.38 6.55 10.42
CA LEU A 127 -9.72 7.72 11.22
C LEU A 127 -10.99 7.41 12.00
N ARG A 128 -10.96 7.60 13.32
CA ARG A 128 -12.08 7.38 14.21
C ARG A 128 -12.44 8.67 14.93
N ASN A 129 -13.68 9.13 14.74
CA ASN A 129 -14.25 10.25 15.47
C ASN A 129 -15.20 9.72 16.54
N ALA A 130 -14.71 9.59 17.78
CA ALA A 130 -15.54 9.20 18.92
C ALA A 130 -16.40 10.36 19.47
N GLY A 131 -16.30 11.56 18.88
CA GLY A 131 -17.04 12.73 19.33
C GLY A 131 -18.41 12.87 18.69
N THR A 132 -19.29 13.60 19.37
CA THR A 132 -20.65 13.93 18.92
C THR A 132 -20.69 15.01 17.84
N MET A 133 -19.55 15.64 17.53
CA MET A 133 -19.43 16.67 16.50
C MET A 133 -18.72 16.10 15.27
N PRO A 134 -19.23 16.38 14.05
CA PRO A 134 -18.55 15.99 12.83
C PRO A 134 -17.20 16.72 12.67
N ARG A 135 -16.25 16.07 11.98
CA ARG A 135 -14.96 16.65 11.63
C ARG A 135 -14.92 16.96 10.14
N TYR A 136 -14.43 18.15 9.81
CA TYR A 136 -14.45 18.68 8.45
C TYR A 136 -13.05 18.86 7.90
N SER A 137 -12.88 18.62 6.59
CA SER A 137 -11.64 18.92 5.88
C SER A 137 -10.41 18.35 6.60
N VAL A 138 -10.51 17.07 6.99
CA VAL A 138 -9.37 16.35 7.56
C VAL A 138 -8.51 15.85 6.41
N ALA A 139 -7.24 16.21 6.45
CA ALA A 139 -6.24 15.85 5.46
C ALA A 139 -5.20 14.93 6.08
N LEU A 140 -4.87 13.84 5.40
CA LEU A 140 -3.81 12.91 5.80
C LEU A 140 -2.68 12.96 4.76
N GLN A 141 -1.46 13.15 5.24
CA GLN A 141 -0.27 13.23 4.39
C GLN A 141 0.88 12.39 4.96
N ALA A 142 1.42 11.50 4.14
CA ALA A 142 2.65 10.78 4.45
C ALA A 142 3.90 11.67 4.27
N ALA A 143 4.90 11.53 5.14
CA ALA A 143 6.16 12.25 4.96
C ALA A 143 6.82 11.85 3.63
N ARG A 144 7.03 12.83 2.73
CA ARG A 144 7.57 12.66 1.37
C ARG A 144 6.65 11.95 0.36
N GLY A 145 5.40 11.65 0.72
CA GLY A 145 4.39 11.10 -0.20
C GLY A 145 3.42 12.16 -0.74
N PRO A 146 2.59 11.80 -1.75
CA PRO A 146 1.49 12.64 -2.21
C PRO A 146 0.50 12.95 -1.08
N VAL A 147 -0.15 14.11 -1.15
CA VAL A 147 -1.26 14.45 -0.25
C VAL A 147 -2.45 13.60 -0.67
N LEU A 148 -2.89 12.67 0.18
CA LEU A 148 -3.89 11.67 -0.19
C LEU A 148 -5.32 12.15 0.03
N ALA A 149 -5.50 13.13 0.91
CA ALA A 149 -6.72 13.91 1.02
C ALA A 149 -6.36 15.38 1.21
N ASP A 150 -6.42 16.19 0.15
CA ASP A 150 -6.26 17.65 0.28
C ASP A 150 -7.60 18.26 0.71
N GLY A 151 -7.96 18.05 1.99
CA GLY A 151 -9.03 18.79 2.65
C GLY A 151 -10.47 18.45 2.27
N GLY A 152 -10.77 17.19 1.89
CA GLY A 152 -12.09 16.76 1.45
C GLY A 152 -12.86 15.81 2.38
N GLU A 153 -12.22 15.20 3.37
CA GLU A 153 -12.94 14.21 4.18
C GLU A 153 -13.82 14.87 5.23
N PHE A 154 -15.12 14.63 5.08
CA PHE A 154 -16.13 14.80 6.10
C PHE A 154 -16.21 13.51 6.89
N LEU A 155 -15.90 13.58 8.18
CA LEU A 155 -16.08 12.48 9.11
C LEU A 155 -17.27 12.81 9.98
N ALA A 156 -18.35 12.05 9.85
CA ALA A 156 -19.55 12.25 10.66
C ALA A 156 -19.24 12.09 12.16
N ALA A 157 -20.18 12.56 13.00
CA ALA A 157 -20.13 12.27 14.42
C ALA A 157 -20.17 10.75 14.64
N GLU A 158 -19.39 10.26 15.60
CA GLU A 158 -19.37 8.85 15.99
C GLU A 158 -19.09 7.86 14.84
N ALA A 159 -18.33 8.31 13.84
CA ALA A 159 -18.05 7.54 12.63
C ALA A 159 -16.55 7.22 12.47
N ASP A 160 -16.31 6.14 11.73
CA ASP A 160 -15.00 5.68 11.29
C ASP A 160 -14.89 5.81 9.77
N ALA A 161 -13.72 6.23 9.29
CA ALA A 161 -13.36 6.22 7.88
C ALA A 161 -12.05 5.45 7.68
N VAL A 162 -11.94 4.71 6.57
CA VAL A 162 -10.70 4.02 6.20
C VAL A 162 -10.14 4.63 4.92
N LEU A 163 -8.94 5.19 5.05
CA LEU A 163 -8.17 5.80 3.98
C LEU A 163 -7.16 4.81 3.43
N ALA A 164 -7.03 4.74 2.11
CA ALA A 164 -5.98 4.00 1.43
C ALA A 164 -4.85 4.97 1.00
N LEU A 165 -3.67 4.77 1.55
CA LEU A 165 -2.47 5.55 1.25
C LEU A 165 -1.58 4.76 0.31
N ARG A 166 -1.36 5.28 -0.90
CA ARG A 166 -0.45 4.66 -1.88
C ARG A 166 0.92 5.30 -1.80
N LEU A 167 1.95 4.48 -1.60
CA LEU A 167 3.34 4.92 -1.53
C LEU A 167 4.18 4.12 -2.51
N ASP A 168 5.02 4.82 -3.27
CA ASP A 168 5.93 4.19 -4.22
C ASP A 168 6.90 3.26 -3.49
N ALA A 169 7.05 2.04 -4.01
CA ALA A 169 7.87 0.97 -3.46
C ALA A 169 9.04 0.70 -4.43
N PRO A 170 10.09 1.53 -4.43
CA PRO A 170 11.15 1.45 -5.44
C PRO A 170 12.04 0.20 -5.31
N GLN A 171 12.11 -0.42 -4.14
CA GLN A 171 13.00 -1.55 -3.84
C GLN A 171 12.26 -2.61 -3.02
N ARG A 172 12.69 -3.87 -3.15
CA ARG A 172 12.14 -5.00 -2.39
C ARG A 172 12.47 -4.89 -0.90
N GLY A 173 11.72 -5.62 -0.08
CA GLY A 173 11.91 -5.71 1.36
C GLY A 173 10.82 -4.99 2.16
N TRP A 174 11.11 -4.66 3.42
CA TRP A 174 10.14 -3.99 4.30
C TRP A 174 10.06 -2.49 3.98
N LEU A 175 8.89 -2.05 3.51
CA LEU A 175 8.54 -0.64 3.38
C LEU A 175 7.75 -0.20 4.61
N ALA A 176 8.42 0.50 5.54
CA ALA A 176 7.75 1.09 6.69
C ALA A 176 6.93 2.32 6.27
N LEU A 177 5.73 2.46 6.84
CA LEU A 177 4.89 3.63 6.64
C LEU A 177 5.61 4.86 7.23
N PRO A 178 5.96 5.87 6.41
CA PRO A 178 6.51 7.11 6.92
C PRO A 178 5.53 7.81 7.85
N ARG A 179 6.06 8.65 8.74
CA ARG A 179 5.28 9.48 9.66
C ARG A 179 4.14 10.19 8.93
N LEU A 180 2.92 10.02 9.44
CA LEU A 180 1.74 10.69 8.92
C LEU A 180 1.56 12.05 9.57
N THR A 181 1.07 13.00 8.81
CA THR A 181 0.64 14.32 9.28
C THR A 181 -0.85 14.45 9.02
N VAL A 182 -1.61 14.59 10.10
CA VAL A 182 -3.03 14.92 10.05
C VAL A 182 -3.13 16.43 10.10
N SER A 183 -3.87 17.05 9.19
CA SER A 183 -4.08 18.50 9.22
C SER A 183 -5.49 18.90 8.80
N SER A 184 -5.91 20.09 9.21
CA SER A 184 -7.14 20.71 8.72
C SER A 184 -6.97 22.22 8.60
N ARG A 185 -7.73 22.80 7.67
CA ARG A 185 -7.87 24.25 7.46
C ARG A 185 -9.30 24.73 7.68
N PHE A 186 -10.19 23.87 8.17
CA PHE A 186 -11.55 24.27 8.52
C PHE A 186 -11.54 25.32 9.64
N PRO A 187 -12.45 26.31 9.65
CA PRO A 187 -13.50 26.58 8.65
C PRO A 187 -13.09 27.56 7.54
N LEU A 188 -12.41 28.65 7.89
CA LEU A 188 -12.13 29.78 6.99
C LEU A 188 -10.76 29.71 6.30
N ALA A 189 -10.02 28.62 6.50
CA ALA A 189 -8.63 28.46 6.05
C ALA A 189 -7.68 29.58 6.51
N LEU A 190 -8.02 30.32 7.58
CA LEU A 190 -7.13 31.30 8.23
C LEU A 190 -6.02 30.62 9.04
N PHE A 191 -6.32 29.45 9.61
CA PHE A 191 -5.39 28.67 10.42
C PHE A 191 -5.25 27.27 9.85
N ARG A 192 -4.04 26.72 9.96
CA ARG A 192 -3.75 25.31 9.74
C ARG A 192 -3.49 24.66 11.09
N VAL A 193 -4.36 23.75 11.48
CA VAL A 193 -4.13 22.89 12.65
C VAL A 193 -3.59 21.56 12.16
N TRP A 194 -2.57 21.04 12.83
CA TRP A 194 -1.95 19.78 12.43
C TRP A 194 -1.32 19.05 13.61
N SER A 195 -1.18 17.74 13.44
CA SER A 195 -0.50 16.85 14.37
C SER A 195 0.12 15.69 13.60
N HIS A 196 1.03 14.96 14.25
CA HIS A 196 1.67 13.79 13.70
C HIS A 196 1.08 12.50 14.27
N ALA A 197 0.91 11.50 13.39
CA ALA A 197 0.54 10.15 13.76
C ALA A 197 1.62 9.18 13.25
N ASP A 198 2.36 8.59 14.19
CA ASP A 198 3.37 7.58 13.91
C ASP A 198 2.69 6.20 14.07
N LEU A 199 2.52 5.46 12.97
CA LEU A 199 1.86 4.14 12.97
C LEU A 199 2.90 3.05 12.64
N PRO A 200 2.92 1.92 13.35
CA PRO A 200 3.91 0.86 13.15
C PRO A 200 3.46 -0.09 12.02
N LEU A 201 3.11 0.47 10.86
CA LEU A 201 2.73 -0.31 9.69
C LEU A 201 3.93 -0.52 8.77
N ALA A 202 4.10 -1.73 8.26
CA ALA A 202 5.07 -2.04 7.23
C ALA A 202 4.44 -2.95 6.17
N ALA A 203 4.63 -2.60 4.90
CA ALA A 203 4.27 -3.44 3.77
C ALA A 203 5.50 -4.24 3.34
N LEU A 204 5.29 -5.49 2.92
CA LEU A 204 6.34 -6.27 2.31
C LEU A 204 6.32 -6.06 0.79
N VAL A 205 7.46 -5.66 0.24
CA VAL A 205 7.63 -5.41 -1.19
C VAL A 205 8.36 -6.59 -1.82
N TYR A 206 7.69 -7.30 -2.72
CA TYR A 206 8.26 -8.40 -3.48
C TYR A 206 9.16 -7.90 -4.62
N PRO A 207 10.11 -8.71 -5.13
CA PRO A 207 10.86 -8.34 -6.33
C PRO A 207 9.94 -8.11 -7.53
N ALA A 208 10.32 -7.19 -8.42
CA ALA A 208 9.58 -6.96 -9.65
C ALA A 208 9.63 -8.23 -10.53
N PRO A 209 8.50 -8.77 -11.02
CA PRO A 209 8.55 -9.94 -11.91
C PRO A 209 9.19 -9.56 -13.26
N GLU A 210 10.04 -10.46 -13.79
CA GLU A 210 10.65 -10.28 -15.11
C GLU A 210 9.59 -10.25 -16.22
N THR A 211 9.59 -9.19 -17.02
CA THR A 211 8.70 -9.06 -18.19
C THR A 211 9.18 -9.97 -19.32
N GLY A 212 8.35 -10.93 -19.74
CA GLY A 212 8.73 -11.88 -20.79
C GLY A 212 9.69 -12.96 -20.31
N ALA A 213 9.58 -13.38 -19.05
CA ALA A 213 10.39 -14.44 -18.48
C ALA A 213 10.33 -15.74 -19.32
N PRO A 214 11.42 -16.52 -19.39
CA PRO A 214 11.42 -17.83 -20.04
C PRO A 214 10.39 -18.76 -19.37
N PRO A 215 9.91 -19.79 -20.09
CA PRO A 215 8.94 -20.74 -19.54
C PRO A 215 9.49 -21.37 -18.25
N PRO A 216 8.68 -21.47 -17.18
CA PRO A 216 9.12 -22.10 -15.95
C PRO A 216 9.47 -23.58 -16.17
N PRO A 217 10.33 -24.16 -15.32
CA PRO A 217 10.88 -25.51 -15.51
C PRO A 217 9.84 -26.63 -15.56
N TRP A 218 8.62 -26.44 -15.04
CA TRP A 218 7.52 -27.40 -15.14
C TRP A 218 6.66 -27.27 -16.42
N THR A 219 6.95 -26.29 -17.28
CA THR A 219 6.23 -26.06 -18.55
C THR A 219 7.04 -26.46 -19.77
N ALA A 220 8.10 -27.26 -19.60
CA ALA A 220 8.92 -27.74 -20.71
C ALA A 220 8.02 -28.16 -21.88
N PRO A 221 8.09 -27.45 -23.03
CA PRO A 221 7.30 -27.81 -24.18
C PRO A 221 7.72 -29.21 -24.61
N ASP A 222 6.74 -30.00 -25.04
CA ASP A 222 6.93 -31.21 -25.82
C ASP A 222 7.49 -30.76 -27.20
N THR A 223 8.68 -30.17 -27.22
CA THR A 223 9.43 -29.93 -28.45
C THR A 223 9.77 -31.31 -28.96
N GLY A 224 8.96 -31.78 -29.89
CA GLY A 224 9.20 -32.99 -30.65
C GLY A 224 10.58 -32.93 -31.27
N ASP A 225 11.51 -33.62 -30.62
CA ASP A 225 12.66 -34.24 -31.26
C ASP A 225 13.14 -35.39 -30.37
N GLU A 226 12.94 -36.59 -30.90
CA GLU A 226 13.48 -37.95 -30.68
C GLU A 226 14.54 -38.25 -29.59
N SER A 227 14.58 -37.57 -28.44
CA SER A 227 15.48 -37.89 -27.32
C SER A 227 14.75 -38.14 -26.01
N ALA A 228 13.73 -39.00 -26.07
CA ALA A 228 13.22 -39.74 -24.92
C ALA A 228 13.10 -41.25 -25.22
N ALA A 229 14.00 -41.78 -26.04
CA ALA A 229 14.34 -43.20 -26.00
C ALA A 229 15.59 -43.35 -25.13
N ARG A 230 15.40 -43.29 -23.80
CA ARG A 230 16.25 -43.86 -22.71
C ARG A 230 16.05 -43.10 -21.40
N SER A 231 14.92 -43.36 -20.76
CA SER A 231 14.85 -43.55 -19.30
C SER A 231 13.72 -44.56 -19.11
N GLY A 232 14.04 -45.71 -18.50
CA GLY A 232 13.15 -46.88 -18.40
C GLY A 232 11.74 -46.46 -17.99
N ASP A 233 10.71 -46.89 -18.72
CA ASP A 233 10.12 -48.22 -18.53
C ASP A 233 10.20 -48.66 -17.07
N ASP A 234 9.28 -48.13 -16.26
CA ASP A 234 8.52 -48.90 -15.28
C ASP A 234 7.42 -48.03 -14.62
N GLY A 235 6.71 -47.24 -15.43
CA GLY A 235 5.37 -46.84 -15.10
C GLY A 235 4.43 -47.97 -15.51
N ILE A 236 4.36 -49.04 -14.72
CA ILE A 236 3.42 -50.13 -14.97
C ILE A 236 2.03 -49.50 -14.96
N ASP A 237 1.47 -49.26 -16.14
CA ASP A 237 0.10 -48.78 -16.31
C ASP A 237 -0.77 -49.84 -15.61
N GLN A 238 -1.19 -49.59 -14.37
CA GLN A 238 -1.93 -50.59 -13.59
C GLN A 238 -3.28 -50.76 -14.27
N LEU A 239 -3.35 -51.71 -15.17
CA LEU A 239 -4.53 -52.06 -15.94
C LEU A 239 -5.37 -52.98 -15.06
N ARG A 240 -6.54 -52.49 -14.65
CA ARG A 240 -7.53 -53.30 -13.92
C ARG A 240 -8.67 -53.65 -14.87
N ARG A 241 -9.27 -54.82 -14.67
CA ARG A 241 -10.51 -55.18 -15.38
C ARG A 241 -11.60 -54.15 -15.09
N TYR A 242 -12.21 -53.64 -16.15
CA TYR A 242 -13.29 -52.65 -16.10
C TYR A 242 -14.44 -53.14 -15.21
N ARG A 243 -14.91 -52.28 -14.30
CA ARG A 243 -16.14 -52.52 -13.52
C ARG A 243 -17.20 -51.52 -13.94
N ASN A 244 -18.47 -51.95 -13.93
CA ASN A 244 -19.60 -51.05 -14.14
C ASN A 244 -19.56 -49.92 -13.11
N GLY A 245 -19.39 -48.68 -13.59
CA GLY A 245 -19.13 -47.49 -12.77
C GLY A 245 -17.81 -46.79 -13.08
N ASP A 246 -16.88 -47.46 -13.78
CA ASP A 246 -15.64 -46.83 -14.25
C ASP A 246 -15.96 -45.86 -15.41
N PRO A 247 -15.38 -44.65 -15.43
CA PRO A 247 -15.65 -43.68 -16.49
C PRO A 247 -15.02 -44.14 -17.82
N LEU A 248 -15.79 -44.06 -18.91
CA LEU A 248 -15.39 -44.59 -20.23
C LEU A 248 -14.09 -43.98 -20.78
N HIS A 249 -13.75 -42.74 -20.40
CA HIS A 249 -12.51 -42.08 -20.86
C HIS A 249 -11.23 -42.72 -20.29
N ARG A 250 -11.34 -43.58 -19.25
CA ARG A 250 -10.20 -44.30 -18.67
C ARG A 250 -10.01 -45.70 -19.26
N ILE A 251 -10.79 -46.09 -20.26
CA ILE A 251 -10.63 -47.38 -20.92
C ILE A 251 -9.34 -47.36 -21.75
N ALA A 252 -8.43 -48.28 -21.45
CA ALA A 252 -7.23 -48.50 -22.23
C ALA A 252 -7.59 -49.31 -23.50
N TRP A 253 -8.14 -48.63 -24.50
CA TRP A 253 -8.66 -49.24 -25.74
C TRP A 253 -7.64 -50.17 -26.43
N LYS A 254 -6.38 -49.74 -26.50
CA LYS A 254 -5.28 -50.49 -27.15
C LYS A 254 -5.01 -51.83 -26.46
N HIS A 255 -5.02 -51.85 -25.12
CA HIS A 255 -4.87 -53.09 -24.37
C HIS A 255 -6.15 -53.92 -24.42
N SER A 256 -7.31 -53.28 -24.25
CA SER A 256 -8.62 -53.94 -24.27
C SER A 256 -8.88 -54.72 -25.56
N ALA A 257 -8.49 -54.15 -26.70
CA ALA A 257 -8.62 -54.79 -28.00
C ALA A 257 -7.71 -56.02 -28.17
N ARG A 258 -6.52 -56.02 -27.55
CA ARG A 258 -5.54 -57.11 -27.67
C ARG A 258 -5.85 -58.30 -26.75
N THR A 259 -6.37 -58.04 -25.56
CA THR A 259 -6.74 -59.09 -24.57
C THR A 259 -8.21 -59.49 -24.59
N GLY A 260 -9.04 -58.89 -25.45
CA GLY A 260 -10.48 -59.20 -25.56
C GLY A 260 -11.27 -58.92 -24.28
N SER A 261 -10.71 -58.15 -23.35
CA SER A 261 -11.34 -57.81 -22.08
C SER A 261 -11.16 -56.32 -21.81
N TRP A 262 -12.21 -55.67 -21.35
CA TRP A 262 -12.20 -54.25 -21.02
C TRP A 262 -11.25 -53.97 -19.86
N LEU A 263 -10.24 -53.14 -20.11
CA LEU A 263 -9.23 -52.75 -19.15
C LEU A 263 -9.33 -51.25 -18.90
N THR A 264 -9.50 -50.86 -17.64
CA THR A 264 -9.45 -49.47 -17.18
C THR A 264 -8.04 -49.16 -16.71
N ARG A 265 -7.51 -48.00 -17.13
CA ARG A 265 -6.28 -47.43 -16.59
C ARG A 265 -6.54 -46.97 -15.15
N THR A 266 -5.93 -47.66 -14.19
CA THR A 266 -6.06 -47.38 -12.75
C THR A 266 -4.89 -46.60 -12.18
N GLY A 267 -3.90 -46.23 -13.02
CA GLY A 267 -2.86 -45.28 -12.66
C GLY A 267 -3.51 -43.99 -12.16
N GLY A 268 -3.43 -43.78 -10.84
CA GLY A 268 -3.91 -42.57 -10.19
C GLY A 268 -3.21 -41.34 -10.74
N ASN A 269 -3.78 -40.16 -10.47
CA ASN A 269 -3.15 -38.86 -10.73
C ASN A 269 -1.64 -38.99 -10.69
N GLU A 270 -0.98 -38.82 -11.84
CA GLU A 270 0.46 -38.62 -11.86
C GLU A 270 0.69 -37.40 -10.97
N ASP A 271 1.20 -37.67 -9.76
CA ASP A 271 1.68 -36.65 -8.85
C ASP A 271 2.80 -35.97 -9.62
N ARG A 272 2.47 -34.83 -10.26
CA ARG A 272 3.40 -34.13 -11.14
C ARG A 272 4.66 -33.89 -10.31
N PRO A 273 5.85 -34.29 -10.79
CA PRO A 273 7.06 -34.26 -9.99
C PRO A 273 7.26 -32.84 -9.43
N ALA A 274 7.54 -32.77 -8.13
CA ALA A 274 7.79 -31.51 -7.45
C ALA A 274 8.95 -30.79 -8.13
N CYS A 275 8.70 -29.56 -8.58
CA CYS A 275 9.71 -28.77 -9.29
C CYS A 275 10.50 -27.90 -8.31
N TRP A 276 11.81 -27.81 -8.48
CA TRP A 276 12.64 -26.91 -7.68
C TRP A 276 12.95 -25.63 -8.46
N LEU A 277 12.64 -24.50 -7.87
CA LEU A 277 13.10 -23.19 -8.32
C LEU A 277 14.39 -22.87 -7.57
N ALA A 278 15.54 -23.22 -8.15
CA ALA A 278 16.83 -23.03 -7.50
C ALA A 278 17.62 -21.86 -8.08
N TRP A 279 18.19 -21.05 -7.19
CA TRP A 279 19.08 -19.94 -7.51
C TRP A 279 20.28 -20.35 -8.38
N GLN A 280 20.82 -21.53 -8.10
CA GLN A 280 22.01 -22.08 -8.77
C GLN A 280 21.76 -22.50 -10.22
N ASP A 281 20.50 -22.75 -10.59
CA ASP A 281 20.13 -23.13 -11.96
C ASP A 281 20.00 -21.90 -12.87
N MET A 282 20.18 -20.69 -12.31
CA MET A 282 20.06 -19.45 -13.08
C MET A 282 21.33 -19.18 -13.89
N PRO A 283 21.19 -18.67 -15.14
CA PRO A 283 22.34 -18.27 -15.94
C PRO A 283 23.29 -17.34 -15.18
N ALA A 284 24.60 -17.62 -15.28
CA ALA A 284 25.62 -16.82 -14.63
C ALA A 284 25.68 -15.37 -15.13
N SER A 285 25.12 -15.09 -16.31
CA SER A 285 25.02 -13.75 -16.91
C SER A 285 23.98 -12.83 -16.24
N LEU A 286 23.07 -13.37 -15.42
CA LEU A 286 22.10 -12.57 -14.68
C LEU A 286 22.71 -12.06 -13.38
N ASP A 287 22.48 -10.77 -13.11
CA ASP A 287 22.74 -10.15 -11.82
C ASP A 287 21.78 -10.70 -10.75
N GLU A 288 22.07 -10.37 -9.49
CA GLU A 288 21.30 -10.89 -8.35
C GLU A 288 19.82 -10.50 -8.43
N GLU A 289 19.52 -9.25 -8.80
CA GLU A 289 18.14 -8.77 -8.95
C GLU A 289 17.41 -9.47 -10.07
N ALA A 290 18.00 -9.64 -11.27
CA ALA A 290 17.28 -10.30 -12.36
C ALA A 290 17.01 -11.78 -12.07
N ARG A 291 17.88 -12.46 -11.29
CA ARG A 291 17.59 -13.81 -10.80
C ARG A 291 16.37 -13.82 -9.88
N LEU A 292 16.27 -12.88 -8.94
CA LEU A 292 15.10 -12.75 -8.07
C LEU A 292 13.83 -12.41 -8.86
N SER A 293 13.93 -11.52 -9.86
CA SER A 293 12.83 -11.13 -10.74
C SER A 293 12.30 -12.32 -11.56
N ARG A 294 13.20 -13.18 -12.05
CA ARG A 294 12.85 -14.42 -12.76
C ARG A 294 12.16 -15.42 -11.85
N LEU A 295 12.74 -15.66 -10.67
CA LEU A 295 12.14 -16.55 -9.66
C LEU A 295 10.76 -16.04 -9.23
N CYS A 296 10.60 -14.73 -9.05
CA CYS A 296 9.31 -14.09 -8.78
C CYS A 296 8.31 -14.36 -9.90
N ALA A 297 8.70 -14.14 -11.17
CA ALA A 297 7.84 -14.41 -12.32
C ALA A 297 7.39 -15.88 -12.38
N TRP A 298 8.29 -16.83 -12.12
CA TRP A 298 7.94 -18.25 -12.08
C TRP A 298 7.01 -18.60 -10.93
N VAL A 299 7.25 -18.06 -9.73
CA VAL A 299 6.35 -18.24 -8.57
C VAL A 299 4.95 -17.69 -8.85
N LEU A 300 4.84 -16.59 -9.61
CA LEU A 300 3.55 -16.03 -10.02
C LEU A 300 2.88 -16.84 -11.15
N ALA A 301 3.66 -17.47 -12.03
CA ALA A 301 3.18 -18.33 -13.10
C ALA A 301 2.74 -19.73 -12.61
N ALA A 302 3.03 -20.09 -11.36
CA ALA A 302 2.61 -21.35 -10.78
C ALA A 302 1.12 -21.33 -10.40
N ASP A 303 0.33 -22.21 -11.02
CA ASP A 303 -1.05 -22.47 -10.61
C ASP A 303 -1.12 -23.19 -9.26
N GLU A 304 -2.31 -23.23 -8.66
CA GLU A 304 -2.54 -23.86 -7.34
C GLU A 304 -2.27 -25.38 -7.33
N SER A 305 -2.31 -26.03 -8.49
CA SER A 305 -2.03 -27.46 -8.67
C SER A 305 -0.54 -27.78 -8.79
N VAL A 306 0.31 -26.78 -9.02
CA VAL A 306 1.74 -26.99 -9.22
C VAL A 306 2.42 -27.14 -7.87
N ARG A 307 3.11 -28.28 -7.68
CA ARG A 307 4.01 -28.47 -6.54
C ARG A 307 5.39 -27.94 -6.87
N PHE A 308 5.82 -26.90 -6.17
CA PHE A 308 7.14 -26.30 -6.35
C PHE A 308 7.81 -25.91 -5.03
N GLY A 309 9.13 -26.08 -4.96
CA GLY A 309 9.99 -25.63 -3.86
C GLY A 309 10.88 -24.47 -4.30
N LEU A 310 11.39 -23.69 -3.36
CA LEU A 310 12.30 -22.57 -3.61
C LEU A 310 13.62 -22.81 -2.90
N ARG A 311 14.74 -22.67 -3.62
CA ARG A 311 16.10 -22.72 -3.05
C ARG A 311 16.85 -21.43 -3.37
N LEU A 312 17.12 -20.65 -2.34
CA LEU A 312 18.01 -19.50 -2.36
C LEU A 312 19.25 -19.83 -1.52
N PRO A 313 20.39 -19.14 -1.71
CA PRO A 313 21.54 -19.31 -0.83
C PRO A 313 21.15 -19.03 0.64
N GLY A 314 21.20 -20.05 1.49
CA GLY A 314 20.85 -19.97 2.92
C GLY A 314 19.35 -20.05 3.25
N VAL A 315 18.45 -20.20 2.25
CA VAL A 315 17.01 -20.36 2.47
C VAL A 315 16.46 -21.48 1.57
N GLU A 316 15.87 -22.51 2.18
CA GLU A 316 15.21 -23.61 1.45
C GLU A 316 13.76 -23.74 1.92
N ILE A 317 12.84 -23.66 0.96
CA ILE A 317 11.40 -23.88 1.19
C ILE A 317 11.04 -25.20 0.50
N PRO A 318 10.58 -26.22 1.23
CA PRO A 318 10.24 -27.50 0.65
C PRO A 318 9.06 -27.38 -0.34
N PRO A 319 8.91 -28.32 -1.28
CA PRO A 319 7.87 -28.25 -2.27
C PRO A 319 6.47 -28.31 -1.64
N GLY A 320 5.67 -27.30 -1.94
CA GLY A 320 4.28 -27.20 -1.56
C GLY A 320 3.45 -26.73 -2.75
N SER A 321 2.15 -26.52 -2.54
CA SER A 321 1.24 -26.00 -3.56
C SER A 321 0.24 -25.02 -2.96
N GLY A 322 -0.45 -24.27 -3.82
CA GLY A 322 -1.47 -23.30 -3.44
C GLY A 322 -0.93 -21.94 -2.97
N ALA A 323 -1.86 -21.08 -2.55
CA ALA A 323 -1.58 -19.68 -2.22
C ALA A 323 -0.59 -19.48 -1.06
N ALA A 324 -0.59 -20.39 -0.07
CA ALA A 324 0.33 -20.33 1.07
C ALA A 324 1.78 -20.55 0.64
N GLN A 325 2.03 -21.53 -0.24
CA GLN A 325 3.37 -21.77 -0.81
C GLN A 325 3.84 -20.56 -1.62
N ARG A 326 2.98 -20.05 -2.50
CA ARG A 326 3.29 -18.85 -3.30
C ARG A 326 3.68 -17.68 -2.41
N ARG A 327 2.93 -17.43 -1.34
CA ARG A 327 3.21 -16.37 -0.37
C ARG A 327 4.56 -16.59 0.33
N ALA A 328 4.82 -17.78 0.86
CA ALA A 328 6.08 -18.08 1.54
C ALA A 328 7.31 -17.88 0.62
N CYS A 329 7.21 -18.31 -0.64
CA CYS A 329 8.26 -18.10 -1.63
C CYS A 329 8.46 -16.61 -1.96
N LEU A 330 7.39 -15.84 -2.16
CA LEU A 330 7.50 -14.39 -2.40
C LEU A 330 8.07 -13.65 -1.18
N GLU A 331 7.70 -14.05 0.04
CA GLU A 331 8.23 -13.47 1.27
C GLU A 331 9.74 -13.74 1.41
N ALA A 332 10.21 -14.96 1.10
CA ALA A 332 11.63 -15.27 1.10
C ALA A 332 12.40 -14.48 0.04
N LEU A 333 11.85 -14.36 -1.18
CA LEU A 333 12.46 -13.56 -2.25
C LEU A 333 12.57 -12.07 -1.88
N ALA A 334 11.59 -11.52 -1.15
CA ALA A 334 11.62 -10.13 -0.69
C ALA A 334 12.68 -9.84 0.38
N LEU A 335 12.96 -10.82 1.25
CA LEU A 335 13.81 -10.64 2.43
C LEU A 335 15.27 -11.08 2.24
N TRP A 336 15.58 -11.73 1.13
CA TRP A 336 16.93 -12.21 0.82
C TRP A 336 17.82 -11.08 0.25
N PRO A 337 19.11 -10.99 0.64
CA PRO A 337 19.88 -11.87 1.54
C PRO A 337 19.77 -11.50 3.02
N ASP A 338 19.24 -10.32 3.35
CA ASP A 338 19.37 -9.71 4.66
C ASP A 338 18.66 -10.46 5.80
N GLY A 339 17.70 -11.36 5.50
CA GLY A 339 17.08 -12.29 6.45
C GLY A 339 16.34 -11.64 7.64
N ARG A 340 16.37 -10.31 7.76
CA ARG A 340 15.79 -9.58 8.88
C ARG A 340 14.29 -9.38 8.64
N GLY A 341 13.52 -10.37 9.06
CA GLY A 341 12.10 -10.18 9.37
C GLY A 341 11.94 -9.05 10.39
N ALA A 342 11.23 -7.98 10.01
CA ALA A 342 10.54 -6.93 10.79
C ALA A 342 11.16 -6.30 12.07
N GLY A 343 12.29 -6.76 12.61
CA GLY A 343 12.88 -6.27 13.87
C GLY A 343 13.99 -5.22 13.72
N GLY A 344 14.51 -5.02 12.51
CA GLY A 344 15.70 -4.17 12.28
C GLY A 344 15.42 -2.68 12.04
N ALA A 345 14.22 -2.32 11.59
CA ALA A 345 13.90 -0.93 11.24
C ALA A 345 13.73 0.00 12.46
N ALA A 346 13.61 -0.55 13.67
CA ALA A 346 13.56 0.22 14.91
C ALA A 346 14.96 0.63 15.43
N ALA A 347 16.03 -0.04 14.98
CA ALA A 347 17.37 0.13 15.56
C ALA A 347 18.32 1.02 14.71
N ALA A 348 18.06 1.18 13.41
CA ALA A 348 19.00 1.84 12.50
C ALA A 348 18.98 3.39 12.52
N GLU A 349 18.12 4.02 13.33
CA GLU A 349 18.06 5.48 13.48
C GLU A 349 18.40 5.96 14.91
N ALA A 350 18.96 5.06 15.73
CA ALA A 350 19.34 5.31 17.11
C ALA A 350 20.87 5.24 17.30
N VAL A 351 21.61 6.17 16.67
CA VAL A 351 23.01 6.49 17.03
C VAL A 351 23.16 8.02 16.83
N PRO A 352 23.80 8.73 17.78
CA PRO A 352 23.23 9.90 18.49
C PRO A 352 23.19 11.23 17.74
#